data_AF-A0A2A2WF88-F1
#
_entry.id   AF-A0A2A2WF88-F1
#
_cell.length_a   1.000
_cell.length_b   1.000
_cell.length_c   1.000
_cell.angle_alpha   90.00
_cell.angle_beta   90.00
_cell.angle_gamma   90.00
#
_symmetry.space_group_name_H-M   'P 1'
#
loop_
_entity.id
_entity.type
_entity.pdbx_description
1 polymer ?
#
loop_
_entity_poly.entity_id
_entity_poly.type
_entity_poly.pdbx_seq_one_letter_code
_entity_poly.pdbx_strand_id
1 'polypeptide(L)'
;MSASRKTFRDRTMIAVAIAPPIALLLFCVSAAATWQAGAAKVRPVLEQSFPPELIDSLVTQAADDADRVSTEHTKLSRELASAAEALNDQYHLLFDVLEEHDDLFENLDEEHPLDTYLDDYLAEAAPLLNLTKQYANEFGNPNSYSSGLISFRGLPELLRTEFRDAVRDKQTDRAIEAFRLFQGLGIGPTGQVSLDLLPLVTQSIATGIWSESELNEIVQLVKASPDLNQTWQDSIRSTTLAQVPWLLRGEVVQRWRRDPTPKTFAPSLRLQWLQRNEAFSRVGGIGTFDAIKRVMKLQETFRRESGSGLDLALQIPAYNQSYSPGQSKDYLATLYTKVANERRHARTAAAVAKYKLKFGQYPMTLDDLIKVNLPASATLDPLGVPFHFSSDGETCELGNAAIWFTDSRGYSGTFGTRDGTLSAILKQFVVLKFR
;
A
#
# COMPACT_ATOMS: atom_id res chain seq x y z
N MET A 1 21.20 -76.24 22.40
CA MET A 1 20.74 -74.85 22.21
C MET A 1 19.23 -74.86 22.07
N SER A 2 18.51 -74.52 23.14
CA SER A 2 17.03 -74.49 23.15
C SER A 2 16.55 -73.17 22.54
N ALA A 3 15.92 -73.23 21.37
CA ALA A 3 15.22 -72.08 20.81
C ALA A 3 13.94 -71.85 21.63
N SER A 4 14.01 -70.88 22.56
CA SER A 4 12.83 -70.39 23.27
C SER A 4 11.75 -69.99 22.26
N ARG A 5 10.65 -70.74 22.20
CA ARG A 5 9.46 -70.40 21.40
C ARG A 5 8.83 -69.15 22.01
N LYS A 6 9.13 -67.98 21.44
CA LYS A 6 8.47 -66.71 21.78
C LYS A 6 6.96 -66.92 21.81
N THR A 7 6.35 -66.70 22.98
CA THR A 7 4.92 -66.87 23.19
C THR A 7 4.15 -65.80 22.40
N PHE A 8 2.84 -66.01 22.17
CA PHE A 8 2.00 -65.00 21.51
C PHE A 8 2.12 -63.63 22.20
N ARG A 9 2.20 -63.62 23.55
CA ARG A 9 2.41 -62.44 24.38
C ARG A 9 3.73 -61.71 24.08
N ASP A 10 4.83 -62.45 23.88
CA ASP A 10 6.13 -61.86 23.53
C ASP A 10 6.12 -61.24 22.14
N ARG A 11 5.43 -61.88 21.18
CA ARG A 11 5.26 -61.34 19.82
C ARG A 11 4.42 -60.06 19.83
N THR A 12 3.37 -60.01 20.63
CA THR A 12 2.53 -58.81 20.80
C THR A 12 3.30 -57.68 21.49
N MET A 13 4.08 -57.95 22.53
CA MET A 13 4.89 -56.91 23.19
C MET A 13 6.01 -56.37 22.28
N ILE A 14 6.65 -57.24 21.48
CA ILE A 14 7.61 -56.80 20.46
C ILE A 14 6.92 -55.95 19.38
N ALA A 15 5.73 -56.34 18.91
CA ALA A 15 4.96 -55.57 17.94
C ALA A 15 4.55 -54.20 18.48
N VAL A 16 4.08 -54.13 19.74
CA VAL A 16 3.71 -52.87 20.41
C VAL A 16 4.93 -51.98 20.64
N ALA A 17 6.10 -52.55 20.92
CA ALA A 17 7.33 -51.79 21.11
C ALA A 17 7.94 -51.28 19.80
N ILE A 18 7.83 -52.05 18.71
CA ILE A 18 8.44 -51.73 17.41
C ILE A 18 7.52 -50.91 16.50
N ALA A 19 6.19 -51.05 16.62
CA ALA A 19 5.24 -50.34 15.77
C ALA A 19 5.37 -48.81 15.87
N PRO A 20 5.51 -48.17 17.06
CA PRO A 20 5.67 -46.72 17.13
C PRO A 20 6.97 -46.21 16.49
N PRO A 21 8.16 -46.80 16.72
CA PRO A 21 9.38 -46.43 15.98
C PRO A 21 9.27 -46.61 14.47
N ILE A 22 8.67 -47.72 13.98
CA ILE A 22 8.47 -47.94 12.55
C ILE A 22 7.50 -46.89 11.98
N ALA A 23 6.40 -46.62 12.67
CA ALA A 23 5.43 -45.61 12.24
C ALA A 23 6.05 -44.22 12.18
N LEU A 24 6.88 -43.86 13.17
CA LEU A 24 7.62 -42.60 13.18
C LEU A 24 8.63 -42.52 12.01
N LEU A 25 9.37 -43.60 11.74
CA LEU A 25 10.30 -43.66 10.61
C LEU A 25 9.56 -43.50 9.28
N LEU A 26 8.46 -44.23 9.07
CA LEU A 26 7.63 -44.12 7.86
C LEU A 26 7.05 -42.71 7.71
N PHE A 27 6.63 -42.09 8.82
CA PHE A 27 6.17 -40.72 8.84
C PHE A 27 7.28 -39.73 8.42
N CYS A 28 8.48 -39.84 9.01
CA CYS A 28 9.62 -39.00 8.67
C CYS A 28 10.03 -39.16 7.19
N VAL A 29 10.07 -40.40 6.68
CA VAL A 29 10.36 -40.68 5.26
C VAL A 29 9.29 -40.09 4.36
N SER A 30 8.01 -40.25 4.69
CA SER A 30 6.90 -39.70 3.91
C SER A 30 6.91 -38.16 3.90
N ALA A 31 7.18 -37.55 5.06
CA ALA A 31 7.31 -36.10 5.18
C ALA A 31 8.53 -35.58 4.41
N ALA A 32 9.66 -36.30 4.43
CA ALA A 32 10.87 -35.91 3.70
C ALA A 32 10.69 -36.05 2.18
N ALA A 33 10.03 -37.11 1.72
CA ALA A 33 9.65 -37.28 0.32
C ALA A 33 8.70 -36.16 -0.14
N THR A 34 7.71 -35.80 0.70
CA THR A 34 6.79 -34.68 0.43
C THR A 34 7.53 -33.35 0.36
N TRP A 35 8.52 -33.15 1.24
CA TRP A 35 9.36 -31.96 1.24
C TRP A 35 10.18 -31.85 -0.06
N GLN A 36 10.88 -32.90 -0.46
CA GLN A 36 11.65 -32.89 -1.71
C GLN A 36 10.76 -32.67 -2.93
N ALA A 37 9.63 -33.37 -3.01
CA ALA A 37 8.67 -33.23 -4.11
C ALA A 37 8.06 -31.81 -4.16
N GLY A 38 7.75 -31.22 -3.00
CA GLY A 38 7.24 -29.84 -2.93
C GLY A 38 8.30 -28.82 -3.33
N ALA A 39 9.55 -28.98 -2.88
CA ALA A 39 10.65 -28.08 -3.21
C ALA A 39 10.91 -28.05 -4.73
N ALA A 40 10.88 -29.22 -5.38
CA ALA A 40 11.06 -29.34 -6.82
C ALA A 40 9.96 -28.64 -7.65
N LYS A 41 8.77 -28.39 -7.07
CA LYS A 41 7.67 -27.70 -7.75
C LYS A 41 7.75 -26.18 -7.67
N VAL A 42 8.53 -25.60 -6.75
CA VAL A 42 8.54 -24.16 -6.54
C VAL A 42 9.09 -23.40 -7.74
N ARG A 43 10.22 -23.84 -8.31
CA ARG A 43 10.83 -23.20 -9.47
C ARG A 43 9.94 -23.25 -10.73
N PRO A 44 9.35 -24.41 -11.11
CA PRO A 44 8.40 -24.45 -12.23
C PRO A 44 7.20 -23.50 -12.08
N VAL A 45 6.67 -23.33 -10.87
CA VAL A 45 5.56 -22.39 -10.62
C VAL A 45 6.01 -20.93 -10.76
N LEU A 46 7.23 -20.61 -10.31
CA LEU A 46 7.83 -19.29 -10.54
C LEU A 46 8.05 -19.00 -12.03
N GLU A 47 8.55 -19.99 -12.78
CA GLU A 47 8.81 -19.89 -14.22
C GLU A 47 7.53 -19.71 -15.05
N GLN A 48 6.35 -20.04 -14.51
CA GLN A 48 5.06 -19.71 -15.16
C GLN A 48 4.74 -18.22 -15.11
N SER A 49 5.24 -17.52 -14.08
CA SER A 49 4.93 -16.11 -13.83
C SER A 49 6.07 -15.17 -14.21
N PHE A 50 7.31 -15.67 -14.27
CA PHE A 50 8.50 -14.88 -14.55
C PHE A 50 9.44 -15.60 -15.51
N PRO A 51 10.10 -14.87 -16.43
CA PRO A 51 11.11 -15.45 -17.29
C PRO A 51 12.28 -16.00 -16.46
N PRO A 52 12.88 -17.14 -16.83
CA PRO A 52 13.98 -17.76 -16.09
C PRO A 52 15.15 -16.80 -15.85
N GLU A 53 15.43 -15.93 -16.83
CA GLU A 53 16.51 -14.94 -16.75
C GLU A 53 16.30 -13.98 -15.58
N LEU A 54 15.06 -13.59 -15.29
CA LEU A 54 14.72 -12.68 -14.18
C LEU A 54 14.81 -13.39 -12.83
N ILE A 55 14.43 -14.67 -12.77
CA ILE A 55 14.51 -15.50 -11.57
C ILE A 55 15.98 -15.71 -11.21
N ASP A 56 16.78 -16.13 -12.18
CA ASP A 56 18.20 -16.42 -12.01
C ASP A 56 18.99 -15.11 -11.80
N SER A 57 18.65 -14.02 -12.50
CA SER A 57 19.29 -12.72 -12.28
C SER A 57 19.01 -12.16 -10.91
N LEU A 58 17.84 -12.36 -10.30
CA LEU A 58 17.56 -11.86 -8.94
C LEU A 58 18.26 -12.68 -7.86
N VAL A 59 18.47 -13.98 -8.10
CA VAL A 59 19.28 -14.82 -7.22
C VAL A 59 20.74 -14.40 -7.27
N THR A 60 21.24 -14.08 -8.47
CA THR A 60 22.59 -13.56 -8.70
C THR A 60 22.73 -12.11 -8.25
N GLN A 61 21.75 -11.24 -8.52
CA GLN A 61 21.68 -9.84 -8.07
C GLN A 61 21.50 -9.75 -6.57
N ALA A 62 20.79 -10.65 -5.88
CA ALA A 62 20.78 -10.62 -4.41
C ALA A 62 22.19 -10.89 -3.81
N ALA A 63 23.05 -11.60 -4.55
CA ALA A 63 24.45 -11.83 -4.19
C ALA A 63 25.38 -10.70 -4.69
N ASP A 64 25.16 -10.18 -5.90
CA ASP A 64 25.94 -9.11 -6.53
C ASP A 64 25.53 -7.70 -6.06
N ASP A 65 24.27 -7.44 -5.71
CA ASP A 65 23.74 -6.15 -5.24
C ASP A 65 24.22 -5.81 -3.82
N ALA A 66 24.66 -6.81 -3.05
CA ALA A 66 25.41 -6.56 -1.82
C ALA A 66 26.77 -5.90 -2.12
N ASP A 67 27.34 -6.13 -3.31
CA ASP A 67 28.64 -5.64 -3.76
C ASP A 67 28.55 -4.52 -4.83
N ARG A 68 27.43 -4.39 -5.59
CA ARG A 68 27.36 -3.65 -6.87
C ARG A 68 26.35 -2.51 -6.94
N VAL A 69 25.47 -2.30 -5.96
CA VAL A 69 24.54 -1.16 -5.98
C VAL A 69 25.32 0.14 -5.70
N SER A 70 25.77 0.76 -6.80
CA SER A 70 26.59 1.98 -6.96
C SER A 70 26.63 2.97 -5.79
N THR A 71 27.86 3.34 -5.42
CA THR A 71 28.23 4.24 -4.33
C THR A 71 27.72 5.67 -4.47
N GLU A 72 27.35 6.12 -5.68
CA GLU A 72 26.96 7.53 -5.92
C GLU A 72 25.44 7.71 -6.04
N HIS A 73 24.75 6.90 -6.84
CA HIS A 73 23.27 6.97 -6.98
C HIS A 73 22.55 6.63 -5.67
N THR A 74 23.07 5.65 -4.93
CA THR A 74 22.50 5.25 -3.65
C THR A 74 22.89 6.20 -2.52
N LYS A 75 24.00 6.93 -2.67
CA LYS A 75 24.44 7.90 -1.67
C LYS A 75 23.53 9.12 -1.72
N LEU A 76 23.34 9.74 -2.89
CA LEU A 76 22.47 10.90 -3.00
C LEU A 76 21.01 10.58 -2.65
N SER A 77 20.51 9.41 -3.07
CA SER A 77 19.16 8.96 -2.71
C SER A 77 19.00 8.68 -1.20
N ARG A 78 20.01 8.06 -0.55
CA ARG A 78 20.00 7.80 0.91
C ARG A 78 20.23 9.07 1.71
N GLU A 79 21.08 9.97 1.24
CA GLU A 79 21.32 11.27 1.87
C GLU A 79 20.05 12.10 1.83
N LEU A 80 19.38 12.18 0.67
CA LEU A 80 18.10 12.87 0.56
C LEU A 80 17.04 12.24 1.46
N ALA A 81 16.88 10.90 1.43
CA ALA A 81 15.92 10.21 2.27
C ALA A 81 16.20 10.40 3.77
N SER A 82 17.46 10.22 4.19
CA SER A 82 17.89 10.34 5.58
C SER A 82 17.81 11.78 6.07
N ALA A 83 18.12 12.78 5.24
CA ALA A 83 18.03 14.18 5.61
C ALA A 83 16.56 14.62 5.74
N ALA A 84 15.70 14.17 4.82
CA ALA A 84 14.25 14.43 4.93
C ALA A 84 13.64 13.75 6.16
N GLU A 85 14.03 12.50 6.47
CA GLU A 85 13.58 11.82 7.70
C GLU A 85 14.09 12.54 8.95
N ALA A 86 15.37 12.91 9.02
CA ALA A 86 15.93 13.62 10.16
C ALA A 86 15.28 14.98 10.40
N LEU A 87 15.00 15.73 9.33
CA LEU A 87 14.29 17.01 9.44
C LEU A 87 12.86 16.78 9.93
N ASN A 88 12.15 15.78 9.41
CA ASN A 88 10.79 15.50 9.85
C ASN A 88 10.74 15.04 11.32
N ASP A 89 11.71 14.23 11.76
CA ASP A 89 11.82 13.79 13.15
C ASP A 89 12.11 14.98 14.10
N GLN A 90 12.97 15.92 13.67
CA GLN A 90 13.23 17.17 14.41
C GLN A 90 11.95 17.98 14.61
N TYR A 91 11.09 18.02 13.60
CA TYR A 91 9.83 18.76 13.60
C TYR A 91 8.59 17.88 13.86
N HIS A 92 8.73 16.71 14.50
CA HIS A 92 7.59 15.78 14.71
C HIS A 92 6.37 16.44 15.37
N LEU A 93 6.57 17.34 16.34
CA LEU A 93 5.49 18.07 17.00
C LEU A 93 4.69 18.96 16.04
N LEU A 94 5.33 19.54 15.02
CA LEU A 94 4.63 20.30 13.98
C LEU A 94 3.66 19.37 13.24
N PHE A 95 4.08 18.15 12.92
CA PHE A 95 3.24 17.18 12.23
C PHE A 95 2.11 16.66 13.08
N ASP A 96 2.34 16.40 14.38
CA ASP A 96 1.26 16.04 15.31
C ASP A 96 0.17 17.12 15.33
N VAL A 97 0.56 18.39 15.36
CA VAL A 97 -0.37 19.53 15.35
C VAL A 97 -1.04 19.70 13.98
N LEU A 98 -0.31 19.54 12.88
CA LEU A 98 -0.87 19.58 11.52
C LEU A 98 -1.83 18.42 11.21
N GLU A 99 -1.69 17.29 11.90
CA GLU A 99 -2.63 16.16 11.84
C GLU A 99 -3.90 16.41 12.66
N GLU A 100 -3.80 17.14 13.78
CA GLU A 100 -4.96 17.50 14.62
C GLU A 100 -5.83 18.61 14.03
N HIS A 101 -5.27 19.46 13.15
CA HIS A 101 -5.99 20.58 12.53
C HIS A 101 -6.44 20.24 11.09
N ASP A 102 -7.70 19.81 10.94
CA ASP A 102 -8.33 19.51 9.64
C ASP A 102 -8.64 20.77 8.78
N ASP A 103 -8.69 21.96 9.40
CA ASP A 103 -9.23 23.22 8.83
C ASP A 103 -8.15 24.21 8.33
N LEU A 104 -7.01 23.71 7.85
CA LEU A 104 -5.81 24.52 7.55
C LEU A 104 -5.92 25.56 6.43
N PHE A 105 -7.00 25.54 5.65
CA PHE A 105 -7.28 26.50 4.59
C PHE A 105 -8.53 27.36 4.85
N GLU A 106 -9.11 27.29 6.05
CA GLU A 106 -10.15 28.25 6.43
C GLU A 106 -9.54 29.66 6.50
N ASN A 107 -10.15 30.61 5.78
CA ASN A 107 -9.76 32.02 5.73
C ASN A 107 -8.27 32.27 5.44
N LEU A 108 -7.85 32.12 4.17
CA LEU A 108 -6.48 32.40 3.73
C LEU A 108 -5.97 33.84 3.96
N ASP A 109 -6.83 34.75 4.41
CA ASP A 109 -6.47 36.13 4.76
C ASP A 109 -6.09 36.31 6.24
N GLU A 110 -6.26 35.27 7.06
CA GLU A 110 -5.95 35.28 8.49
C GLU A 110 -4.65 34.51 8.77
N GLU A 111 -3.79 35.07 9.61
CA GLU A 111 -2.58 34.41 10.09
C GLU A 111 -2.99 33.18 10.91
N HIS A 112 -2.45 32.01 10.54
CA HIS A 112 -2.75 30.77 11.24
C HIS A 112 -1.67 30.53 12.30
N PRO A 113 -2.04 29.98 13.47
CA PRO A 113 -1.09 29.69 14.55
C PRO A 113 0.11 28.81 14.16
N LEU A 114 0.09 28.19 12.98
CA LEU A 114 1.12 27.29 12.49
C LEU A 114 2.05 27.93 11.46
N ASP A 115 1.78 29.15 11.00
CA ASP A 115 2.58 29.81 9.95
C ASP A 115 4.03 29.96 10.37
N THR A 116 4.26 30.43 11.60
CA THR A 116 5.62 30.59 12.13
C THR A 116 6.39 29.26 12.21
N TYR A 117 5.71 28.17 12.56
CA TYR A 117 6.36 26.85 12.62
C TYR A 117 6.61 26.26 11.23
N LEU A 118 5.75 26.55 10.27
CA LEU A 118 5.90 26.16 8.86
C LEU A 118 7.07 26.91 8.21
N ASP A 119 7.19 28.21 8.47
CA ASP A 119 8.28 29.06 7.96
C ASP A 119 9.65 28.53 8.38
N ASP A 120 9.85 28.24 9.67
CA ASP A 120 11.10 27.71 10.20
C ASP A 120 11.44 26.33 9.57
N TYR A 121 10.45 25.44 9.49
CA TYR A 121 10.62 24.14 8.84
C TYR A 121 11.00 24.28 7.36
N LEU A 122 10.30 25.13 6.61
CA LEU A 122 10.52 25.28 5.16
C LEU A 122 11.83 26.01 4.84
N ALA A 123 12.27 26.93 5.69
CA ALA A 123 13.59 27.52 5.59
C ALA A 123 14.70 26.46 5.69
N GLU A 124 14.57 25.50 6.60
CA GLU A 124 15.50 24.36 6.73
C GLU A 124 15.31 23.31 5.60
N ALA A 125 14.09 23.14 5.09
CA ALA A 125 13.75 22.20 4.03
C ALA A 125 14.15 22.66 2.61
N ALA A 126 14.32 23.97 2.39
CA ALA A 126 14.65 24.57 1.10
C ALA A 126 15.79 23.86 0.31
N PRO A 127 16.96 23.53 0.91
CA PRO A 127 18.01 22.80 0.21
C PRO A 127 17.55 21.39 -0.22
N LEU A 128 16.73 20.71 0.59
CA LEU A 128 16.21 19.37 0.29
C LEU A 128 15.15 19.42 -0.84
N LEU A 129 14.32 20.45 -0.88
CA LEU A 129 13.36 20.68 -1.97
C LEU A 129 14.08 20.88 -3.30
N ASN A 130 15.14 21.69 -3.32
CA ASN A 130 15.96 21.89 -4.52
C ASN A 130 16.65 20.60 -4.99
N LEU A 131 17.18 19.82 -4.05
CA LEU A 131 17.82 18.55 -4.35
C LEU A 131 16.79 17.50 -4.86
N THR A 132 15.56 17.55 -4.35
CA THR A 132 14.44 16.73 -4.83
C THR A 132 14.07 17.09 -6.28
N LYS A 133 14.02 18.39 -6.61
CA LYS A 133 13.79 18.86 -7.99
C LYS A 133 14.88 18.38 -8.95
N GLN A 134 16.15 18.54 -8.57
CA GLN A 134 17.28 18.06 -9.35
C GLN A 134 17.20 16.54 -9.56
N TYR A 135 16.94 15.79 -8.49
CA TYR A 135 16.83 14.34 -8.54
C TYR A 135 15.70 13.87 -9.48
N ALA A 136 14.52 14.48 -9.38
CA ALA A 136 13.38 14.15 -10.24
C ALA A 136 13.69 14.40 -11.73
N ASN A 137 14.42 15.49 -12.04
CA ASN A 137 14.81 15.83 -13.41
C ASN A 137 15.90 14.90 -13.96
N GLU A 138 16.89 14.52 -13.14
CA GLU A 138 18.03 13.69 -13.57
C GLU A 138 17.71 12.20 -13.66
N PHE A 139 16.92 11.68 -12.72
CA PHE A 139 16.75 10.23 -12.54
C PHE A 139 15.31 9.74 -12.77
N GLY A 140 14.34 10.64 -12.88
CA GLY A 140 12.93 10.28 -12.96
C GLY A 140 12.44 9.64 -11.65
N ASN A 141 11.49 8.72 -11.75
CA ASN A 141 10.84 8.09 -10.60
C ASN A 141 11.84 7.23 -9.77
N PRO A 142 12.15 7.59 -8.50
CA PRO A 142 13.08 6.84 -7.65
C PRO A 142 12.69 5.38 -7.41
N ASN A 143 11.40 5.06 -7.55
CA ASN A 143 10.86 3.73 -7.30
C ASN A 143 11.07 2.77 -8.48
N SER A 144 11.50 3.22 -9.66
CA SER A 144 11.76 2.33 -10.80
C SER A 144 13.09 1.58 -10.69
N TYR A 145 14.04 2.07 -9.89
CA TYR A 145 15.40 1.51 -9.80
C TYR A 145 15.78 1.01 -8.41
N SER A 146 15.06 1.42 -7.36
CA SER A 146 15.26 0.87 -6.03
C SER A 146 14.38 -0.37 -5.86
N SER A 147 14.98 -1.48 -5.42
CA SER A 147 14.32 -2.76 -5.22
C SER A 147 13.34 -2.77 -4.01
N GLY A 148 12.57 -1.70 -3.81
CA GLY A 148 11.70 -1.50 -2.66
C GLY A 148 12.44 -1.34 -1.33
N LEU A 149 13.76 -1.11 -1.35
CA LEU A 149 14.60 -1.10 -0.15
C LEU A 149 14.88 0.29 0.44
N ILE A 150 14.60 1.38 -0.29
CA ILE A 150 14.71 2.74 0.22
C ILE A 150 13.30 3.33 0.16
N SER A 151 12.61 3.29 1.31
CA SER A 151 11.34 3.98 1.46
C SER A 151 11.65 5.46 1.66
N PHE A 152 11.33 6.31 0.70
CA PHE A 152 11.36 7.76 0.90
C PHE A 152 10.14 8.17 1.74
N ARG A 153 10.16 7.92 3.05
CA ARG A 153 9.02 8.24 3.92
C ARG A 153 8.95 9.73 4.25
N GLY A 154 10.10 10.41 4.33
CA GLY A 154 10.17 11.83 4.65
C GLY A 154 9.80 12.78 3.51
N LEU A 155 10.13 12.43 2.26
CA LEU A 155 9.86 13.28 1.08
C LEU A 155 8.38 13.59 0.81
N PRO A 156 7.43 12.64 0.94
CA PRO A 156 6.02 12.92 0.79
C PRO A 156 5.54 14.02 1.75
N GLU A 157 5.97 13.99 3.01
CA GLU A 157 5.54 14.98 4.00
C GLU A 157 6.18 16.34 3.73
N LEU A 158 7.45 16.37 3.35
CA LEU A 158 8.15 17.61 2.95
C LEU A 158 7.45 18.31 1.76
N LEU A 159 7.05 17.57 0.73
CA LEU A 159 6.30 18.12 -0.41
C LEU A 159 4.87 18.51 -0.03
N ARG A 160 4.27 17.83 0.94
CA ARG A 160 2.94 18.14 1.46
C ARG A 160 2.95 19.46 2.24
N THR A 161 3.96 19.66 3.07
CA THR A 161 4.17 20.91 3.81
C THR A 161 4.42 22.08 2.87
N GLU A 162 5.28 21.89 1.87
CA GLU A 162 5.54 22.89 0.83
C GLU A 162 4.27 23.24 0.04
N PHE A 163 3.46 22.25 -0.34
CA PHE A 163 2.18 22.50 -1.00
C PHE A 163 1.23 23.33 -0.12
N ARG A 164 1.13 22.97 1.16
CA ARG A 164 0.25 23.64 2.12
C ARG A 164 0.63 25.10 2.29
N ASP A 165 1.91 25.37 2.52
CA ASP A 165 2.41 26.73 2.68
C ASP A 165 2.20 27.58 1.42
N ALA A 166 2.53 27.04 0.25
CA ALA A 166 2.31 27.73 -1.02
C ALA A 166 0.83 28.08 -1.26
N VAL A 167 -0.13 27.24 -0.83
CA VAL A 167 -1.57 27.55 -0.90
C VAL A 167 -1.96 28.66 0.07
N ARG A 168 -1.39 28.68 1.28
CA ARG A 168 -1.64 29.73 2.28
C ARG A 168 -1.15 31.09 1.80
N ASP A 169 0.03 31.12 1.19
CA ASP A 169 0.61 32.30 0.56
C ASP A 169 -0.05 32.69 -0.78
N LYS A 170 -1.05 31.92 -1.24
CA LYS A 170 -1.71 32.09 -2.55
C LYS A 170 -0.72 32.02 -3.74
N GLN A 171 0.40 31.31 -3.57
CA GLN A 171 1.41 31.06 -4.60
C GLN A 171 1.07 29.78 -5.37
N THR A 172 0.09 29.89 -6.28
CA THR A 172 -0.46 28.76 -7.05
C THR A 172 0.59 28.00 -7.89
N ASP A 173 1.54 28.71 -8.50
CA ASP A 173 2.62 28.10 -9.29
C ASP A 173 3.51 27.17 -8.46
N ARG A 174 3.87 27.61 -7.25
CA ARG A 174 4.72 26.88 -6.30
C ARG A 174 3.99 25.65 -5.76
N ALA A 175 2.70 25.78 -5.46
CA ALA A 175 1.85 24.66 -5.06
C ALA A 175 1.70 23.62 -6.19
N ILE A 176 1.48 24.04 -7.43
CA ILE A 176 1.43 23.12 -8.59
C ILE A 176 2.77 22.41 -8.80
N GLU A 177 3.90 23.10 -8.63
CA GLU A 177 5.21 22.50 -8.73
C GLU A 177 5.42 21.40 -7.68
N ALA A 178 5.07 21.65 -6.41
CA ALA A 178 5.12 20.65 -5.35
C ALA A 178 4.24 19.43 -5.67
N PHE A 179 3.02 19.65 -6.17
CA PHE A 179 2.13 18.57 -6.59
C PHE A 179 2.70 17.77 -7.78
N ARG A 180 3.32 18.44 -8.75
CA ARG A 180 3.96 17.82 -9.91
C ARG A 180 5.15 16.96 -9.49
N LEU A 181 5.99 17.44 -8.58
CA LEU A 181 7.11 16.67 -8.01
C LEU A 181 6.59 15.43 -7.28
N PHE A 182 5.56 15.57 -6.45
CA PHE A 182 4.96 14.44 -5.75
C PHE A 182 4.47 13.36 -6.72
N GLN A 183 3.78 13.74 -7.79
CA GLN A 183 3.35 12.79 -8.83
C GLN A 183 4.54 12.18 -9.59
N GLY A 184 5.55 12.99 -9.93
CA GLY A 184 6.74 12.57 -10.66
C GLY A 184 7.63 11.58 -9.90
N LEU A 185 7.69 11.70 -8.57
CA LEU A 185 8.37 10.74 -7.70
C LEU A 185 7.64 9.39 -7.61
N GLY A 186 6.45 9.26 -8.20
CA GLY A 186 5.69 8.02 -8.26
C GLY A 186 5.50 7.38 -6.88
N ILE A 187 5.30 8.23 -5.86
CA ILE A 187 5.09 7.82 -4.48
C ILE A 187 3.80 7.00 -4.45
N GLY A 188 3.97 5.67 -4.39
CA GLY A 188 2.86 4.73 -4.32
C GLY A 188 2.07 4.92 -3.02
N PRO A 189 0.78 4.58 -2.99
CA PRO A 189 -0.08 4.87 -1.85
C PRO A 189 0.10 3.82 -0.73
N THR A 190 1.31 3.32 -0.53
CA THR A 190 1.65 2.29 0.46
C THR A 190 2.08 2.87 1.81
N GLY A 191 2.21 4.19 1.93
CA GLY A 191 2.39 4.90 3.21
C GLY A 191 1.19 5.78 3.54
N GLN A 192 0.87 5.93 4.84
CA GLN A 192 -0.16 6.86 5.34
C GLN A 192 0.07 8.27 4.78
N VAL A 193 1.31 8.76 4.87
CA VAL A 193 1.78 10.07 4.37
C VAL A 193 1.51 10.30 2.87
N SER A 194 1.54 9.24 2.05
CA SER A 194 1.31 9.32 0.60
C SER A 194 -0.16 9.50 0.23
N LEU A 195 -1.08 9.31 1.18
CA LEU A 195 -2.52 9.39 0.95
C LEU A 195 -3.09 10.80 1.18
N ASP A 196 -2.32 11.70 1.78
CA ASP A 196 -2.87 12.93 2.37
C ASP A 196 -2.67 14.18 1.49
N LEU A 197 -1.82 14.11 0.45
CA LEU A 197 -1.70 15.23 -0.49
C LEU A 197 -2.94 15.42 -1.37
N LEU A 198 -3.59 14.34 -1.85
CA LEU A 198 -4.79 14.46 -2.67
C LEU A 198 -5.97 15.12 -1.91
N PRO A 199 -6.26 14.75 -0.64
CA PRO A 199 -7.17 15.50 0.20
C PRO A 199 -6.81 16.98 0.31
N LEU A 200 -5.54 17.33 0.54
CA LEU A 200 -5.10 18.72 0.62
C LEU A 200 -5.29 19.48 -0.70
N VAL A 201 -4.95 18.87 -1.84
CA VAL A 201 -5.24 19.44 -3.16
C VAL A 201 -6.73 19.69 -3.31
N THR A 202 -7.56 18.74 -2.88
CA THR A 202 -9.03 18.86 -2.95
C THR A 202 -9.56 19.98 -2.05
N GLN A 203 -9.05 20.10 -0.83
CA GLN A 203 -9.38 21.20 0.09
C GLN A 203 -8.93 22.55 -0.47
N SER A 204 -7.73 22.63 -1.04
CA SER A 204 -7.22 23.86 -1.65
C SER A 204 -8.08 24.36 -2.80
N ILE A 205 -8.80 23.48 -3.51
CA ILE A 205 -9.71 23.89 -4.59
C ILE A 205 -10.87 24.73 -4.04
N ALA A 206 -11.32 24.43 -2.82
CA ALA A 206 -12.44 25.14 -2.19
C ALA A 206 -12.10 26.57 -1.77
N THR A 207 -10.82 26.95 -1.74
CA THR A 207 -10.39 28.31 -1.38
C THR A 207 -10.61 29.33 -2.51
N GLY A 208 -10.84 28.87 -3.73
CA GLY A 208 -11.10 29.72 -4.89
C GLY A 208 -9.87 30.45 -5.46
N ILE A 209 -8.66 30.17 -4.99
CA ILE A 209 -7.43 30.83 -5.49
C ILE A 209 -7.03 30.42 -6.91
N TRP A 210 -7.57 29.30 -7.41
CA TRP A 210 -7.16 28.69 -8.67
C TRP A 210 -7.92 29.26 -9.86
N SER A 211 -7.18 29.63 -10.91
CA SER A 211 -7.71 29.93 -12.23
C SER A 211 -8.20 28.68 -12.96
N GLU A 212 -8.95 28.87 -14.05
CA GLU A 212 -9.45 27.76 -14.87
C GLU A 212 -8.31 26.91 -15.48
N SER A 213 -7.22 27.55 -15.93
CA SER A 213 -6.04 26.85 -16.45
C SER A 213 -5.36 25.99 -15.40
N GLU A 214 -5.20 26.50 -14.18
CA GLU A 214 -4.59 25.78 -13.06
C GLU A 214 -5.49 24.61 -12.62
N LEU A 215 -6.80 24.80 -12.55
CA LEU A 215 -7.76 23.71 -12.29
C LEU A 215 -7.75 22.65 -13.41
N ASN A 216 -7.43 23.02 -14.65
CA ASN A 216 -7.22 22.04 -15.72
C ASN A 216 -5.93 21.25 -15.49
N GLU A 217 -4.84 21.92 -15.10
CA GLU A 217 -3.58 21.26 -14.78
C GLU A 217 -3.70 20.31 -13.59
N ILE A 218 -4.32 20.73 -12.49
CA ILE A 218 -4.59 19.87 -11.32
C ILE A 218 -5.35 18.62 -11.75
N VAL A 219 -6.39 18.76 -12.58
CA VAL A 219 -7.15 17.61 -13.10
C VAL A 219 -6.30 16.70 -13.97
N GLN A 220 -5.36 17.24 -14.77
CA GLN A 220 -4.44 16.43 -15.55
C GLN A 220 -3.45 15.67 -14.65
N LEU A 221 -2.90 16.31 -13.62
CA LEU A 221 -2.01 15.66 -12.65
C LEU A 221 -2.73 14.53 -11.89
N VAL A 222 -3.98 14.74 -11.48
CA VAL A 222 -4.83 13.72 -10.85
C VAL A 222 -5.15 12.55 -11.79
N LYS A 223 -5.28 12.80 -13.11
CA LYS A 223 -5.54 11.77 -14.13
C LYS A 223 -4.28 11.02 -14.55
N ALA A 224 -3.14 11.72 -14.61
CA ALA A 224 -1.85 11.17 -15.00
C ALA A 224 -1.29 10.20 -13.95
N SER A 225 -1.87 10.18 -12.75
CA SER A 225 -1.49 9.22 -11.72
C SER A 225 -1.64 7.76 -12.21
N PRO A 226 -0.79 6.83 -11.72
CA PRO A 226 -0.72 5.46 -12.22
C PRO A 226 -2.07 4.72 -12.25
N ASP A 227 -2.26 3.85 -13.26
CA ASP A 227 -3.35 2.88 -13.27
C ASP A 227 -3.23 1.99 -12.03
N LEU A 228 -4.30 1.95 -11.25
CA LEU A 228 -4.33 1.21 -9.99
C LEU A 228 -4.29 -0.31 -10.22
N ASN A 229 -4.81 -0.81 -11.35
CA ASN A 229 -4.71 -2.24 -11.67
C ASN A 229 -3.26 -2.62 -11.97
N GLN A 230 -2.59 -1.82 -12.81
CA GLN A 230 -1.18 -2.03 -13.12
C GLN A 230 -0.32 -1.89 -11.85
N THR A 231 -0.55 -0.85 -11.05
CA THR A 231 0.18 -0.62 -9.78
C THR A 231 0.00 -1.78 -8.80
N TRP A 232 -1.22 -2.33 -8.71
CA TRP A 232 -1.50 -3.53 -7.92
C TRP A 232 -0.72 -4.73 -8.44
N GLN A 233 -0.78 -5.00 -9.74
CA GLN A 233 -0.05 -6.12 -10.36
C GLN A 233 1.45 -5.99 -10.16
N ASP A 234 2.00 -4.79 -10.35
CA ASP A 234 3.41 -4.48 -10.15
C ASP A 234 3.81 -4.63 -8.68
N SER A 235 2.94 -4.23 -7.74
CA SER A 235 3.17 -4.45 -6.31
C SER A 235 3.24 -5.94 -5.95
N ILE A 236 2.31 -6.75 -6.46
CA ILE A 236 2.30 -8.21 -6.25
C ILE A 236 3.51 -8.87 -6.92
N ARG A 237 3.84 -8.46 -8.14
CA ARG A 237 5.00 -8.93 -8.90
C ARG A 237 6.30 -8.59 -8.19
N SER A 238 6.49 -7.34 -7.80
CA SER A 238 7.66 -6.85 -7.06
C SER A 238 7.82 -7.60 -5.73
N THR A 239 6.73 -7.74 -4.97
CA THR A 239 6.73 -8.56 -3.74
C THR A 239 7.17 -9.99 -4.02
N THR A 240 6.67 -10.61 -5.10
CA THR A 240 7.01 -12.00 -5.46
C THR A 240 8.48 -12.14 -5.87
N LEU A 241 8.97 -11.22 -6.70
CA LEU A 241 10.36 -11.17 -7.16
C LEU A 241 11.34 -10.96 -6.01
N ALA A 242 11.03 -10.04 -5.09
CA ALA A 242 11.85 -9.85 -3.88
C ALA A 242 11.99 -11.17 -3.11
N GLN A 243 10.94 -11.99 -3.07
CA GLN A 243 10.84 -13.24 -2.31
C GLN A 243 11.40 -14.46 -3.04
N VAL A 244 11.89 -14.33 -4.27
CA VAL A 244 12.48 -15.44 -5.05
C VAL A 244 13.60 -16.18 -4.30
N PRO A 245 14.59 -15.53 -3.65
CA PRO A 245 15.64 -16.25 -2.91
C PRO A 245 15.07 -17.13 -1.79
N TRP A 246 14.09 -16.60 -1.04
CA TRP A 246 13.39 -17.33 0.01
C TRP A 246 12.54 -18.48 -0.58
N LEU A 247 11.82 -18.23 -1.66
CA LEU A 247 10.99 -19.22 -2.34
C LEU A 247 11.82 -20.41 -2.85
N LEU A 248 12.98 -20.16 -3.45
CA LEU A 248 13.82 -21.22 -4.00
C LEU A 248 14.61 -21.96 -2.91
N ARG A 249 15.33 -21.22 -2.06
CA ARG A 249 16.32 -21.81 -1.13
C ARG A 249 15.79 -22.01 0.29
N GLY A 250 14.65 -21.42 0.65
CA GLY A 250 14.16 -21.41 2.04
C GLY A 250 15.03 -20.59 3.00
N GLU A 251 16.00 -19.84 2.46
CA GLU A 251 16.95 -19.03 3.20
C GLU A 251 16.34 -17.69 3.61
N VAL A 252 16.62 -17.26 4.83
CA VAL A 252 16.28 -15.91 5.30
C VAL A 252 17.46 -15.00 5.00
N VAL A 253 17.30 -14.13 4.01
CA VAL A 253 18.30 -13.10 3.72
C VAL A 253 18.40 -12.18 4.95
N GLN A 254 19.61 -11.89 5.45
CA GLN A 254 19.81 -11.10 6.70
C GLN A 254 19.07 -9.75 6.70
N ARG A 255 18.91 -9.14 5.52
CA ARG A 255 18.20 -7.87 5.32
C ARG A 255 16.71 -7.95 5.68
N TRP A 256 16.15 -9.15 5.73
CA TRP A 256 14.73 -9.43 5.96
C TRP A 256 14.42 -9.76 7.41
N ARG A 257 15.44 -9.76 8.28
CA ARG A 257 15.29 -10.03 9.71
C ARG A 257 14.39 -9.02 10.44
N ARG A 258 14.18 -7.83 9.87
CA ARG A 258 13.25 -6.80 10.38
C ARG A 258 11.84 -6.90 9.80
N ASP A 259 11.67 -7.62 8.69
CA ASP A 259 10.33 -7.93 8.19
C ASP A 259 9.81 -9.12 9.00
N PRO A 260 8.53 -9.14 9.40
CA PRO A 260 7.96 -10.25 10.13
C PRO A 260 7.60 -11.41 9.18
N THR A 261 8.43 -11.58 8.13
CA THR A 261 8.33 -12.65 7.15
C THR A 261 8.89 -13.94 7.75
N PRO A 262 8.33 -15.07 7.35
CA PRO A 262 8.50 -16.33 8.05
C PRO A 262 9.92 -16.88 7.94
N LYS A 263 10.50 -17.18 9.10
CA LYS A 263 11.77 -17.89 9.19
C LYS A 263 11.53 -19.38 8.93
N THR A 264 12.04 -19.86 7.79
CA THR A 264 12.04 -21.26 7.30
C THR A 264 10.66 -21.94 7.24
N PHE A 265 10.11 -22.09 6.02
CA PHE A 265 8.83 -22.78 5.78
C PHE A 265 8.97 -24.04 4.93
N ALA A 266 8.08 -25.00 5.20
CA ALA A 266 7.87 -26.17 4.38
C ALA A 266 7.53 -25.77 2.92
N PRO A 267 7.99 -26.54 1.92
CA PRO A 267 7.70 -26.29 0.51
C PRO A 267 6.21 -26.15 0.19
N SER A 268 5.32 -26.88 0.88
CA SER A 268 3.87 -26.73 0.72
C SER A 268 3.39 -25.31 0.98
N LEU A 269 3.90 -24.64 2.03
CA LEU A 269 3.55 -23.25 2.34
C LEU A 269 4.11 -22.26 1.31
N ARG A 270 5.32 -22.51 0.79
CA ARG A 270 5.90 -21.69 -0.29
C ARG A 270 5.06 -21.75 -1.56
N LEU A 271 4.59 -22.95 -1.92
CA LEU A 271 3.70 -23.15 -3.06
C LEU A 271 2.34 -22.48 -2.85
N GLN A 272 1.74 -22.65 -1.67
CA GLN A 272 0.48 -21.98 -1.33
C GLN A 272 0.62 -20.45 -1.39
N TRP A 273 1.76 -19.90 -0.91
CA TRP A 273 2.04 -18.46 -0.98
C TRP A 273 2.16 -17.97 -2.43
N LEU A 274 2.83 -18.74 -3.31
CA LEU A 274 2.91 -18.42 -4.73
C LEU A 274 1.54 -18.41 -5.41
N GLN A 275 0.76 -19.46 -5.20
CA GLN A 275 -0.61 -19.58 -5.74
C GLN A 275 -1.51 -18.43 -5.24
N ARG A 276 -1.36 -18.04 -3.98
CA ARG A 276 -2.04 -16.88 -3.40
C ARG A 276 -1.69 -15.59 -4.13
N ASN A 277 -0.40 -15.32 -4.37
CA ASN A 277 0.01 -14.11 -5.07
C ASN A 277 -0.41 -14.11 -6.54
N GLU A 278 -0.38 -15.27 -7.20
CA GLU A 278 -0.94 -15.42 -8.54
C GLU A 278 -2.43 -15.08 -8.55
N ALA A 279 -3.21 -15.60 -7.59
CA ALA A 279 -4.62 -15.28 -7.45
C ALA A 279 -4.86 -13.79 -7.19
N PHE A 280 -4.05 -13.14 -6.35
CA PHE A 280 -4.13 -11.69 -6.13
C PHE A 280 -3.79 -10.89 -7.37
N SER A 281 -2.76 -11.27 -8.14
CA SER A 281 -2.37 -10.55 -9.36
C SER A 281 -3.50 -10.48 -10.40
N ARG A 282 -4.43 -11.44 -10.36
CA ARG A 282 -5.61 -11.53 -11.25
C ARG A 282 -6.81 -10.72 -10.78
N VAL A 283 -6.75 -10.07 -9.61
CA VAL A 283 -7.83 -9.20 -9.15
C VAL A 283 -7.85 -7.96 -10.03
N GLY A 284 -8.82 -7.87 -10.93
CA GLY A 284 -9.12 -6.66 -11.70
C GLY A 284 -10.06 -5.71 -10.96
N GLY A 285 -10.27 -4.52 -11.53
CA GLY A 285 -11.20 -3.51 -11.00
C GLY A 285 -10.71 -2.87 -9.70
N ILE A 286 -9.39 -2.81 -9.49
CA ILE A 286 -8.77 -2.17 -8.33
C ILE A 286 -9.24 -0.71 -8.22
N GLY A 287 -9.51 -0.25 -7.00
CA GLY A 287 -10.11 1.06 -6.74
C GLY A 287 -11.63 1.04 -6.56
N THR A 288 -12.23 -0.15 -6.46
CA THR A 288 -13.66 -0.38 -6.24
C THR A 288 -13.92 -1.21 -5.00
N PHE A 289 -15.11 -1.06 -4.41
CA PHE A 289 -15.50 -1.86 -3.25
C PHE A 289 -15.57 -3.37 -3.56
N ASP A 290 -15.94 -3.75 -4.78
CA ASP A 290 -15.98 -5.17 -5.17
C ASP A 290 -14.58 -5.79 -5.28
N ALA A 291 -13.54 -5.01 -5.61
CA ALA A 291 -12.16 -5.49 -5.55
C ALA A 291 -11.74 -5.84 -4.12
N ILE A 292 -12.09 -4.99 -3.14
CA ILE A 292 -11.85 -5.27 -1.71
C ILE A 292 -12.50 -6.59 -1.32
N LYS A 293 -13.78 -6.81 -1.65
CA LYS A 293 -14.48 -8.07 -1.36
C LYS A 293 -13.78 -9.29 -1.96
N ARG A 294 -13.32 -9.20 -3.22
CA ARG A 294 -12.59 -10.29 -3.88
C ARG A 294 -11.27 -10.60 -3.16
N VAL A 295 -10.52 -9.56 -2.80
CA VAL A 295 -9.25 -9.71 -2.07
C VAL A 295 -9.48 -10.31 -0.68
N MET A 296 -10.48 -9.85 0.07
CA MET A 296 -10.85 -10.41 1.37
C MET A 296 -11.24 -11.88 1.27
N LYS A 297 -12.02 -12.26 0.26
CA LYS A 297 -12.40 -13.65 0.02
C LYS A 297 -11.18 -14.54 -0.24
N LEU A 298 -10.26 -14.09 -1.10
CA LEU A 298 -9.01 -14.80 -1.38
C LEU A 298 -8.13 -14.95 -0.13
N GLN A 299 -8.04 -13.88 0.68
CA GLN A 299 -7.29 -13.88 1.94
C GLN A 299 -7.86 -14.91 2.94
N GLU A 300 -9.19 -14.99 3.05
CA GLU A 300 -9.86 -15.93 3.95
C GLU A 300 -9.74 -17.38 3.48
N THR A 301 -9.88 -17.63 2.16
CA THR A 301 -9.62 -18.96 1.58
C THR A 301 -8.21 -19.43 1.92
N PHE A 302 -7.21 -18.57 1.68
CA PHE A 302 -5.82 -18.90 2.00
C PHE A 302 -5.61 -19.19 3.50
N ARG A 303 -6.20 -18.37 4.39
CA ARG A 303 -6.10 -18.57 5.84
C ARG A 303 -6.66 -19.93 6.29
N ARG A 304 -7.74 -20.42 5.68
CA ARG A 304 -8.33 -21.72 6.00
C ARG A 304 -7.51 -22.89 5.48
N GLU A 305 -6.88 -22.71 4.32
CA GLU A 305 -6.12 -23.76 3.62
C GLU A 305 -4.66 -23.85 4.09
N SER A 306 -4.13 -22.75 4.65
CA SER A 306 -2.78 -22.67 5.20
C SER A 306 -2.64 -23.52 6.46
N GLY A 307 -1.69 -24.47 6.46
CA GLY A 307 -1.35 -25.28 7.65
C GLY A 307 -1.70 -26.77 7.60
N SER A 308 -2.05 -27.32 6.44
CA SER A 308 -2.51 -28.72 6.30
C SER A 308 -1.51 -29.69 5.61
N GLY A 309 -0.23 -29.32 5.49
CA GLY A 309 0.80 -30.14 4.81
C GLY A 309 1.50 -31.17 5.70
N LEU A 310 1.78 -32.37 5.17
CA LEU A 310 2.56 -33.41 5.87
C LEU A 310 4.01 -32.97 6.13
N ASP A 311 4.59 -32.20 5.21
CA ASP A 311 5.95 -31.66 5.28
C ASP A 311 6.13 -30.61 6.39
N LEU A 312 5.03 -30.04 6.91
CA LEU A 312 5.04 -29.17 8.08
C LEU A 312 5.57 -29.87 9.33
N ALA A 313 5.43 -31.19 9.43
CA ALA A 313 5.89 -31.94 10.58
C ALA A 313 7.42 -32.03 10.69
N LEU A 314 8.15 -31.72 9.61
CA LEU A 314 9.61 -31.60 9.61
C LEU A 314 10.08 -30.18 9.95
N GLN A 315 9.15 -29.23 10.09
CA GLN A 315 9.48 -27.87 10.49
C GLN A 315 9.84 -27.84 11.98
N ILE A 316 10.92 -27.14 12.33
CA ILE A 316 11.36 -27.02 13.73
C ILE A 316 10.27 -26.27 14.54
N PRO A 317 9.67 -26.86 15.59
CA PRO A 317 8.52 -26.29 16.30
C PRO A 317 8.74 -24.93 16.96
N ALA A 318 10.00 -24.53 17.21
CA ALA A 318 10.35 -23.22 17.77
C ALA A 318 10.23 -22.06 16.76
N TYR A 319 9.98 -22.36 15.47
CA TYR A 319 9.74 -21.38 14.40
C TYR A 319 8.26 -21.17 14.12
N ASN A 320 7.39 -21.51 15.07
CA ASN A 320 5.97 -21.17 15.06
C ASN A 320 5.80 -19.64 15.25
N GLN A 321 6.34 -18.85 14.32
CA GLN A 321 5.98 -17.45 14.23
C GLN A 321 4.52 -17.44 13.80
N SER A 322 3.68 -16.85 14.66
CA SER A 322 2.37 -16.35 14.25
C SER A 322 2.58 -15.64 12.93
N TYR A 323 2.02 -16.20 11.85
CA TYR A 323 2.04 -15.58 10.53
C TYR A 323 1.78 -14.09 10.71
N SER A 324 2.79 -13.27 10.40
CA SER A 324 2.61 -11.86 10.59
C SER A 324 1.67 -11.34 9.51
N PRO A 325 0.59 -10.64 9.88
CA PRO A 325 -0.30 -9.94 8.96
C PRO A 325 0.39 -8.83 8.15
N GLY A 326 1.71 -8.70 8.20
CA GLY A 326 2.51 -7.62 7.64
C GLY A 326 2.31 -7.29 6.16
N GLN A 327 1.50 -8.05 5.40
CA GLN A 327 0.92 -7.57 4.15
C GLN A 327 -0.50 -8.12 3.94
N SER A 328 -1.44 -7.68 4.78
CA SER A 328 -2.86 -7.86 4.51
C SER A 328 -3.20 -7.14 3.18
N LYS A 329 -3.42 -7.91 2.11
CA LYS A 329 -3.64 -7.35 0.76
C LYS A 329 -4.98 -6.63 0.65
N ASP A 330 -5.93 -6.93 1.54
CA ASP A 330 -7.19 -6.20 1.76
C ASP A 330 -6.98 -4.77 2.28
N TYR A 331 -6.01 -4.55 3.17
CA TYR A 331 -5.60 -3.19 3.55
C TYR A 331 -5.10 -2.42 2.33
N LEU A 332 -4.19 -3.00 1.55
CA LEU A 332 -3.66 -2.38 0.33
C LEU A 332 -4.77 -2.09 -0.71
N ALA A 333 -5.71 -3.03 -0.90
CA ALA A 333 -6.86 -2.83 -1.79
C ALA A 333 -7.78 -1.69 -1.29
N THR A 334 -7.91 -1.53 0.02
CA THR A 334 -8.64 -0.41 0.64
C THR A 334 -7.92 0.90 0.36
N LEU A 335 -6.60 0.97 0.53
CA LEU A 335 -5.82 2.17 0.22
C LEU A 335 -5.99 2.60 -1.24
N TYR A 336 -5.91 1.65 -2.18
CA TYR A 336 -6.15 1.95 -3.59
C TYR A 336 -7.58 2.44 -3.87
N THR A 337 -8.57 1.94 -3.12
CA THR A 337 -9.95 2.41 -3.21
C THR A 337 -10.11 3.83 -2.64
N LYS A 338 -9.44 4.14 -1.52
CA LYS A 338 -9.36 5.51 -0.99
C LYS A 338 -8.77 6.45 -2.04
N VAL A 339 -7.62 6.11 -2.63
CA VAL A 339 -7.00 6.92 -3.69
C VAL A 339 -7.92 7.10 -4.89
N ALA A 340 -8.57 6.04 -5.39
CA ALA A 340 -9.52 6.14 -6.50
C ALA A 340 -10.68 7.10 -6.16
N ASN A 341 -11.16 7.06 -4.92
CA ASN A 341 -12.19 7.94 -4.43
C ASN A 341 -11.72 9.40 -4.34
N GLU A 342 -10.56 9.65 -3.73
CA GLU A 342 -9.98 11.01 -3.66
C GLU A 342 -9.73 11.60 -5.05
N ARG A 343 -9.25 10.80 -6.01
CA ARG A 343 -9.12 11.26 -7.41
C ARG A 343 -10.46 11.63 -8.03
N ARG A 344 -11.55 10.92 -7.72
CA ARG A 344 -12.92 11.29 -8.16
C ARG A 344 -13.40 12.57 -7.46
N HIS A 345 -13.17 12.66 -6.16
CA HIS A 345 -13.55 13.81 -5.34
C HIS A 345 -12.84 15.09 -5.79
N ALA A 346 -11.51 15.06 -5.97
CA ALA A 346 -10.72 16.18 -6.49
C ALA A 346 -11.20 16.67 -7.86
N ARG A 347 -11.53 15.75 -8.78
CA ARG A 347 -12.09 16.10 -10.09
C ARG A 347 -13.48 16.73 -9.99
N THR A 348 -14.29 16.28 -9.03
CA THR A 348 -15.62 16.85 -8.76
C THR A 348 -15.49 18.25 -8.18
N ALA A 349 -14.62 18.44 -7.19
CA ALA A 349 -14.29 19.76 -6.63
C ALA A 349 -13.81 20.74 -7.71
N ALA A 350 -12.87 20.31 -8.57
CA ALA A 350 -12.40 21.14 -9.68
C ALA A 350 -13.51 21.50 -10.68
N ALA A 351 -14.46 20.60 -10.94
CA ALA A 351 -15.61 20.89 -11.79
C ALA A 351 -16.58 21.88 -11.14
N VAL A 352 -16.84 21.75 -9.83
CA VAL A 352 -17.63 22.72 -9.06
C VAL A 352 -17.00 24.12 -9.12
N ALA A 353 -15.68 24.23 -8.91
CA ALA A 353 -14.95 25.49 -9.02
C ALA A 353 -15.02 26.07 -10.45
N LYS A 354 -14.81 25.25 -11.49
CA LYS A 354 -14.96 25.68 -12.89
C LYS A 354 -16.37 26.15 -13.22
N TYR A 355 -17.38 25.49 -12.65
CA TYR A 355 -18.77 25.90 -12.83
C TYR A 355 -18.98 27.31 -12.26
N LYS A 356 -18.49 27.58 -11.05
CA LYS A 356 -18.53 28.91 -10.43
C LYS A 356 -17.83 29.97 -11.28
N LEU A 357 -16.61 29.69 -11.75
CA LEU A 357 -15.86 30.61 -12.61
C LEU A 357 -16.60 30.92 -13.93
N LYS A 358 -17.27 29.93 -14.51
CA LYS A 358 -17.95 30.07 -15.81
C LYS A 358 -19.33 30.73 -15.72
N PHE A 359 -20.09 30.45 -14.66
CA PHE A 359 -21.49 30.86 -14.54
C PHE A 359 -21.75 31.89 -13.43
N GLY A 360 -20.73 32.26 -12.65
CA GLY A 360 -20.83 33.23 -11.54
C GLY A 360 -21.54 32.69 -10.28
N GLN A 361 -22.08 31.47 -10.33
CA GLN A 361 -22.79 30.80 -9.23
C GLN A 361 -22.37 29.33 -9.14
N TYR A 362 -22.50 28.73 -7.96
CA TYR A 362 -22.27 27.30 -7.77
C TYR A 362 -23.41 26.47 -8.40
N PRO A 363 -23.14 25.20 -8.77
CA PRO A 363 -24.18 24.33 -9.34
C PRO A 363 -25.24 23.98 -8.30
N MET A 364 -26.51 23.91 -8.69
CA MET A 364 -27.60 23.55 -7.75
C MET A 364 -27.60 22.06 -7.44
N THR A 365 -27.18 21.24 -8.40
CA THR A 365 -27.01 19.79 -8.23
C THR A 365 -25.72 19.32 -8.92
N LEU A 366 -25.23 18.12 -8.56
CA LEU A 366 -24.07 17.53 -9.24
C LEU A 366 -24.32 17.25 -10.73
N ASP A 367 -25.59 17.09 -11.15
CA ASP A 367 -25.95 16.87 -12.55
C ASP A 367 -25.65 18.11 -13.42
N ASP A 368 -25.66 19.31 -12.83
CA ASP A 368 -25.31 20.55 -13.54
C ASP A 368 -23.84 20.54 -14.03
N LEU A 369 -22.97 19.74 -13.40
CA LEU A 369 -21.55 19.64 -13.76
C LEU A 369 -21.33 19.09 -15.18
N ILE A 370 -22.35 18.52 -15.81
CA ILE A 370 -22.30 18.18 -17.24
C ILE A 370 -22.00 19.40 -18.12
N LYS A 371 -22.42 20.61 -17.70
CA LYS A 371 -22.17 21.88 -18.40
C LYS A 371 -20.69 22.31 -18.39
N VAL A 372 -19.88 21.68 -17.53
CA VAL A 372 -18.41 21.80 -17.47
C VAL A 372 -17.73 20.46 -17.79
N ASN A 373 -18.41 19.60 -18.55
CA ASN A 373 -17.90 18.33 -19.08
C ASN A 373 -17.57 17.26 -18.03
N LEU A 374 -18.22 17.28 -16.86
CA LEU A 374 -18.15 16.18 -15.89
C LEU A 374 -19.47 15.39 -15.90
N PRO A 375 -19.48 14.13 -16.37
CA PRO A 375 -20.70 13.31 -16.36
C PRO A 375 -21.07 12.85 -14.94
N ALA A 376 -22.36 12.63 -14.66
CA ALA A 376 -22.85 12.17 -13.36
C ALA A 376 -22.20 10.85 -12.88
N SER A 377 -21.82 9.96 -13.80
CA SER A 377 -21.09 8.73 -13.44
C SER A 377 -19.71 8.99 -12.81
N ALA A 378 -19.13 10.17 -13.01
CA ALA A 378 -17.85 10.57 -12.43
C ALA A 378 -17.98 11.13 -11.01
N THR A 379 -19.20 11.46 -10.57
CA THR A 379 -19.51 12.01 -9.23
C THR A 379 -19.99 10.93 -8.25
N LEU A 380 -19.84 9.65 -8.61
CA LEU A 380 -20.21 8.52 -7.77
C LEU A 380 -19.03 8.08 -6.88
N ASP A 381 -19.33 7.81 -5.61
CA ASP A 381 -18.45 7.21 -4.63
C ASP A 381 -18.15 5.73 -4.97
N PRO A 382 -17.28 5.03 -4.22
CA PRO A 382 -16.91 3.64 -4.50
C PRO A 382 -18.06 2.64 -4.26
N LEU A 383 -19.17 3.07 -3.66
CA LEU A 383 -20.39 2.30 -3.46
C LEU A 383 -21.42 2.56 -4.59
N GLY A 384 -21.11 3.45 -5.53
CA GLY A 384 -21.99 3.81 -6.65
C GLY A 384 -23.05 4.86 -6.28
N VAL A 385 -22.89 5.55 -5.15
CA VAL A 385 -23.80 6.61 -4.70
C VAL A 385 -23.17 7.98 -5.00
N PRO A 386 -23.92 9.00 -5.42
CA PRO A 386 -23.37 10.34 -5.59
C PRO A 386 -22.68 10.86 -4.31
N PHE A 387 -21.63 11.67 -4.48
CA PHE A 387 -21.05 12.42 -3.36
C PHE A 387 -22.12 13.26 -2.66
N HIS A 388 -21.94 13.49 -1.37
CA HIS A 388 -22.83 14.38 -0.64
C HIS A 388 -22.66 15.80 -1.20
N PHE A 389 -23.76 16.46 -1.54
CA PHE A 389 -23.71 17.79 -2.16
C PHE A 389 -24.91 18.63 -1.73
N SER A 390 -24.64 19.87 -1.36
CA SER A 390 -25.65 20.88 -1.03
C SER A 390 -25.20 22.23 -1.59
N SER A 391 -26.10 22.99 -2.19
CA SER A 391 -25.79 24.35 -2.66
C SER A 391 -27.04 25.22 -2.67
N ASP A 392 -26.84 26.52 -2.40
CA ASP A 392 -27.84 27.57 -2.58
C ASP A 392 -27.52 28.47 -3.79
N GLY A 393 -26.47 28.14 -4.56
CA GLY A 393 -25.94 28.91 -5.69
C GLY A 393 -24.90 29.97 -5.31
N GLU A 394 -24.88 30.43 -4.07
CA GLU A 394 -23.87 31.37 -3.55
C GLU A 394 -22.73 30.65 -2.86
N THR A 395 -23.04 29.60 -2.11
CA THR A 395 -22.13 28.69 -1.42
C THR A 395 -22.45 27.24 -1.81
N CYS A 396 -21.50 26.33 -1.60
CA CYS A 396 -21.81 24.91 -1.67
C CYS A 396 -20.96 24.07 -0.72
N GLU A 397 -21.51 22.91 -0.37
CA GLU A 397 -20.87 21.88 0.40
C GLU A 397 -20.69 20.63 -0.46
N LEU A 398 -19.46 20.11 -0.54
CA LEU A 398 -19.15 18.85 -1.20
C LEU A 398 -18.54 17.89 -0.19
N GLY A 399 -19.24 16.81 0.11
CA GLY A 399 -18.83 15.81 1.08
C GLY A 399 -18.30 14.54 0.44
N ASN A 400 -17.14 14.09 0.92
CA ASN A 400 -16.58 12.79 0.57
C ASN A 400 -16.84 11.77 1.68
N ALA A 401 -17.30 10.58 1.32
CA ALA A 401 -17.38 9.47 2.24
C ALA A 401 -15.97 8.90 2.45
N ALA A 402 -15.40 9.12 3.64
CA ALA A 402 -14.15 8.49 4.01
C ALA A 402 -14.36 6.97 4.14
N ILE A 403 -13.43 6.21 3.56
CA ILE A 403 -13.41 4.75 3.66
C ILE A 403 -12.38 4.39 4.72
N TRP A 404 -12.87 4.03 5.90
CA TRP A 404 -12.04 3.51 6.98
C TRP A 404 -12.31 2.03 7.20
N PHE A 405 -11.25 1.30 7.52
CA PHE A 405 -11.38 0.09 8.31
C PHE A 405 -11.16 0.48 9.78
N THR A 406 -12.17 0.30 10.61
CA THR A 406 -11.91 0.17 12.05
C THR A 406 -11.31 -1.21 12.25
N ASP A 407 -10.00 -1.27 12.45
CA ASP A 407 -9.43 -2.22 13.40
C ASP A 407 -10.14 -1.97 14.74
N SER A 408 -11.25 -2.67 14.95
CA SER A 408 -11.73 -2.91 16.30
C SER A 408 -11.44 -4.36 16.62
N ARG A 409 -10.15 -4.57 16.95
CA ARG A 409 -9.57 -5.64 17.79
C ARG A 409 -8.82 -6.70 17.01
N GLY A 410 -7.53 -6.80 17.34
CA GLY A 410 -6.66 -7.89 16.97
C GLY A 410 -7.27 -9.28 17.16
N TYR A 411 -6.98 -10.14 16.20
CA TYR A 411 -6.67 -11.56 16.39
C TYR A 411 -7.30 -12.24 17.60
N SER A 412 -8.46 -12.88 17.42
CA SER A 412 -8.71 -14.26 17.87
C SER A 412 -10.06 -14.75 17.36
N GLY A 413 -10.13 -16.04 17.01
CA GLY A 413 -11.38 -16.77 16.90
C GLY A 413 -12.03 -16.77 15.52
N THR A 414 -12.05 -17.96 14.91
CA THR A 414 -13.09 -18.49 14.00
C THR A 414 -14.11 -17.50 13.43
N PHE A 415 -14.12 -17.38 12.10
CA PHE A 415 -15.23 -16.84 11.32
C PHE A 415 -16.48 -17.73 11.47
N GLY A 416 -17.19 -17.55 12.58
CA GLY A 416 -18.54 -18.04 12.79
C GLY A 416 -19.53 -17.04 12.21
N THR A 417 -20.25 -17.48 11.19
CA THR A 417 -21.48 -16.90 10.63
C THR A 417 -22.15 -15.80 11.45
N ARG A 418 -22.11 -14.56 10.95
CA ARG A 418 -23.15 -13.54 11.11
C ARG A 418 -22.83 -12.36 10.21
N ASP A 419 -23.85 -11.73 9.66
CA ASP A 419 -23.87 -10.56 8.78
C ASP A 419 -23.22 -9.28 9.37
N GLY A 420 -22.04 -9.39 9.99
CA GLY A 420 -21.46 -8.36 10.86
C GLY A 420 -19.93 -8.28 10.77
N THR A 421 -19.40 -8.06 9.57
CA THR A 421 -18.03 -7.52 9.38
C THR A 421 -17.79 -6.85 8.02
N LEU A 422 -18.78 -6.89 7.12
CA LEU A 422 -18.86 -6.01 5.94
C LEU A 422 -19.51 -4.65 6.25
N SER A 423 -20.15 -4.51 7.41
CA SER A 423 -20.96 -3.34 7.81
C SER A 423 -20.20 -2.24 8.54
N ALA A 424 -18.89 -2.36 8.75
CA ALA A 424 -18.10 -1.34 9.47
C ALA A 424 -17.24 -0.47 8.53
N ILE A 425 -17.76 -0.11 7.35
CA ILE A 425 -17.30 1.13 6.70
C ILE A 425 -17.98 2.25 7.46
N LEU A 426 -17.29 2.83 8.43
CA LEU A 426 -17.73 4.10 9.01
C LEU A 426 -17.60 5.16 7.92
N LYS A 427 -18.73 5.69 7.45
CA LYS A 427 -18.75 6.91 6.65
C LYS A 427 -18.50 8.09 7.59
N GLN A 428 -17.25 8.50 7.71
CA GLN A 428 -16.94 9.84 8.19
C GLN A 428 -16.96 10.76 6.98
N PHE A 429 -17.69 11.87 7.05
CA PHE A 429 -17.78 12.81 5.94
C PHE A 429 -16.73 13.91 6.14
N VAL A 430 -15.84 14.05 5.16
CA VAL A 430 -15.04 15.28 5.02
C VAL A 430 -15.84 16.21 4.13
N VAL A 431 -16.24 17.37 4.66
CA VAL A 431 -17.09 18.35 3.97
C VAL A 431 -16.25 19.54 3.56
N LEU A 432 -16.12 19.76 2.25
CA LEU A 432 -15.55 20.97 1.69
C LEU A 432 -16.62 22.05 1.64
N LYS A 433 -16.29 23.24 2.16
CA LYS A 433 -17.14 24.43 2.08
C LYS A 433 -16.56 25.39 1.06
N PHE A 434 -17.31 25.61 -0.02
CA PHE A 434 -17.01 26.61 -1.04
C PHE A 434 -17.76 27.89 -0.69
N ARG A 435 -17.03 29.00 -0.57
CA ARG A 435 -17.58 30.33 -0.27
C ARG A 435 -17.52 31.24 -1.48
#